data_AF-A0A955BKH5-F1
#
_entry.id   AF-A0A955BKH5-F1
#
_cell.length_a   1.000
_cell.length_b   1.000
_cell.length_c   1.000
_cell.angle_alpha   90.00
_cell.angle_beta   90.00
_cell.angle_gamma   90.00
#
_symmetry.space_group_name_H-M   'P 1'
#
loop_
_entity.id
_entity.type
_entity.pdbx_description
1 polymer ?
#
loop_
_entity_poly.entity_id
_entity_poly.type
_entity_poly.pdbx_seq_one_letter_code
_entity_poly.pdbx_strand_id
1 'polypeptide(L)'
;MLHGDQLVTMRIVQDANPPAAVALGWRITAKGLKQLWESDPIVLDETPNMAIGGNVLYVAGRQFVRCIDLETGKQIGNLPEAKAGSNPCILIAGNKLIVSPEGQHGSQSFLFYQRMDDGWMQLGQPWSPPNASTTAYNTQPLVHPVIDGRLFVRGGNGIYCYDLRKDTKESN
;
A
#
# COMPACT_ATOMS: atom_id res chain seq x y z
N MET A 1 -5.81 -3.08 -10.03
CA MET A 1 -5.57 -4.35 -9.31
C MET A 1 -6.63 -5.36 -9.69
N LEU A 2 -6.29 -6.64 -9.85
CA LEU A 2 -7.25 -7.71 -10.19
C LEU A 2 -7.49 -8.62 -8.98
N HIS A 3 -8.72 -9.10 -8.82
CA HIS A 3 -9.10 -10.11 -7.83
C HIS A 3 -10.28 -10.94 -8.35
N GLY A 4 -10.03 -12.19 -8.75
CA GLY A 4 -11.02 -12.99 -9.46
C GLY A 4 -11.46 -12.32 -10.78
N ASP A 5 -12.76 -12.11 -10.95
CA ASP A 5 -13.34 -11.38 -12.08
C ASP A 5 -13.42 -9.86 -11.85
N GLN A 6 -12.93 -9.36 -10.72
CA GLN A 6 -12.98 -7.94 -10.39
C GLN A 6 -11.69 -7.20 -10.77
N LEU A 7 -11.87 -6.02 -11.36
CA LEU A 7 -10.83 -5.03 -11.57
C LEU A 7 -11.10 -3.84 -10.66
N VAL A 8 -10.07 -3.38 -9.96
CA VAL A 8 -10.07 -2.13 -9.21
C VAL A 8 -9.17 -1.12 -9.90
N THR A 9 -9.66 0.11 -10.04
CA THR A 9 -8.92 1.25 -10.56
C THR A 9 -9.04 2.45 -9.62
N MET A 10 -8.16 3.45 -9.79
CA MET A 10 -8.33 4.77 -9.19
C MET A 10 -8.72 5.78 -10.27
N ARG A 11 -9.56 6.74 -9.89
CA ARG A 11 -9.81 7.94 -10.69
C ARG A 11 -9.51 9.17 -9.83
N ILE A 12 -8.67 10.06 -10.35
CA ILE A 12 -8.42 11.37 -9.75
C ILE A 12 -9.71 12.19 -9.84
N VAL A 13 -10.12 12.79 -8.74
CA VAL A 13 -11.23 13.74 -8.71
C VAL A 13 -10.72 15.07 -9.25
N GLN A 14 -11.21 15.45 -10.43
CA GLN A 14 -10.83 16.69 -11.08
C GLN A 14 -11.21 17.90 -10.20
N ASP A 15 -10.34 18.90 -10.17
CA ASP A 15 -10.52 20.16 -9.42
C ASP A 15 -10.68 20.03 -7.89
N ALA A 16 -10.42 18.84 -7.33
CA ALA A 16 -10.40 18.65 -5.88
C ALA A 16 -9.26 19.44 -5.23
N ASN A 17 -9.59 20.19 -4.18
CA ASN A 17 -8.62 20.89 -3.34
C ASN A 17 -8.96 20.63 -1.85
N PRO A 18 -8.19 19.79 -1.13
CA PRO A 18 -6.94 19.14 -1.56
C PRO A 18 -7.15 18.05 -2.64
N PRO A 19 -6.08 17.64 -3.36
CA PRO A 19 -6.15 16.55 -4.33
C PRO A 19 -6.80 15.30 -3.74
N ALA A 20 -7.67 14.66 -4.51
CA ALA A 20 -8.40 13.48 -4.07
C ALA A 20 -8.59 12.48 -5.20
N ALA A 21 -8.88 11.24 -4.84
CA ALA A 21 -9.26 10.19 -5.77
C ALA A 21 -10.34 9.28 -5.19
N VAL A 22 -11.05 8.59 -6.07
CA VAL A 22 -12.00 7.52 -5.72
C VAL A 22 -11.49 6.18 -6.24
N ALA A 23 -11.70 5.13 -5.47
CA ALA A 23 -11.53 3.76 -5.95
C ALA A 23 -12.80 3.32 -6.69
N LEU A 24 -12.63 2.60 -7.79
CA LEU A 24 -13.71 2.08 -8.62
C LEU A 24 -13.57 0.57 -8.72
N GLY A 25 -14.64 -0.15 -8.42
CA GLY A 25 -14.76 -1.58 -8.63
C GLY A 25 -15.48 -1.88 -9.93
N TRP A 26 -14.94 -2.80 -10.70
CA TRP A 26 -15.48 -3.25 -11.98
C TRP A 26 -15.56 -4.76 -12.01
N ARG A 27 -16.62 -5.32 -12.61
CA ARG A 27 -16.65 -6.71 -13.03
C ARG A 27 -16.20 -6.83 -14.47
N ILE A 28 -15.23 -7.70 -14.71
CA ILE A 28 -14.82 -8.12 -16.05
C ILE A 28 -15.81 -9.17 -16.54
N THR A 29 -16.44 -8.89 -17.68
CA THR A 29 -17.36 -9.82 -18.35
C THR A 29 -16.86 -10.09 -19.77
N ALA A 30 -17.40 -11.13 -20.41
CA ALA A 30 -17.12 -11.39 -21.83
C ALA A 30 -17.50 -10.23 -22.77
N LYS A 31 -18.37 -9.31 -22.33
CA LYS A 31 -18.81 -8.13 -23.11
C LYS A 31 -18.09 -6.84 -22.73
N GLY A 32 -17.17 -6.88 -21.76
CA GLY A 32 -16.44 -5.71 -21.27
C GLY A 32 -16.58 -5.49 -19.77
N LEU A 33 -16.28 -4.26 -19.33
CA LEU A 33 -16.28 -3.87 -17.91
C LEU A 33 -17.67 -3.34 -17.49
N LYS A 34 -18.17 -3.83 -16.35
CA LYS A 34 -19.37 -3.28 -15.69
C LYS A 34 -18.98 -2.70 -14.33
N GLN A 35 -19.24 -1.42 -14.09
CA GLN A 35 -18.97 -0.82 -12.77
C GLN A 35 -19.86 -1.48 -11.70
N LEU A 36 -19.26 -1.78 -10.55
CA LEU A 36 -19.92 -2.37 -9.37
C LEU A 36 -20.17 -1.31 -8.30
N TRP A 37 -19.14 -0.53 -7.98
CA TRP A 37 -19.17 0.45 -6.90
C TRP A 37 -18.14 1.55 -7.14
N GLU A 38 -18.30 2.64 -6.40
CA GLU A 38 -17.38 3.76 -6.28
C GLU A 38 -17.23 4.07 -4.79
N SER A 39 -16.00 4.25 -4.31
CA SER A 39 -15.74 4.57 -2.91
C SER A 39 -15.97 6.06 -2.64
N ASP A 40 -16.09 6.41 -1.35
CA ASP A 40 -15.92 7.81 -0.94
C ASP A 40 -14.53 8.34 -1.34
N PRO A 41 -14.39 9.66 -1.59
CA PRO A 41 -13.10 10.28 -1.90
C PRO A 41 -12.05 10.01 -0.83
N ILE A 42 -10.81 9.86 -1.28
CA ILE A 42 -9.61 9.70 -0.46
C ILE A 42 -8.71 10.89 -0.78
N VAL A 43 -8.37 11.68 0.23
CA VAL A 43 -7.42 12.79 0.08
C VAL A 43 -6.03 12.22 -0.16
N LEU A 44 -5.37 12.73 -1.18
CA LEU A 44 -4.04 12.33 -1.60
C LEU A 44 -3.00 13.37 -1.22
N ASP A 45 -1.77 12.92 -1.07
CA ASP A 45 -0.60 13.80 -1.10
C ASP A 45 -0.09 13.90 -2.54
N GLU A 46 0.09 12.73 -3.18
CA GLU A 46 0.52 12.61 -4.57
C GLU A 46 -0.13 11.39 -5.26
N THR A 47 0.62 10.64 -6.10
CA THR A 47 0.09 9.49 -6.83
C THR A 47 -0.44 8.42 -5.86
N PRO A 48 -1.71 8.00 -5.98
CA PRO A 48 -2.26 6.98 -5.10
C PRO A 48 -1.61 5.63 -5.36
N ASN A 49 -1.47 4.83 -4.31
CA ASN A 49 -1.09 3.42 -4.41
C ASN A 49 -2.15 2.53 -3.75
N MET A 50 -2.26 1.30 -4.23
CA MET A 50 -3.24 0.34 -3.71
C MET A 50 -2.75 -1.09 -3.80
N ALA A 51 -3.24 -1.92 -2.89
CA ALA A 51 -3.03 -3.36 -2.90
C ALA A 51 -4.32 -4.09 -2.51
N ILE A 52 -4.47 -5.34 -2.96
CA ILE A 52 -5.59 -6.21 -2.56
C ILE A 52 -5.03 -7.37 -1.76
N GLY A 53 -5.58 -7.61 -0.55
CA GLY A 53 -5.25 -8.75 0.31
C GLY A 53 -6.52 -9.39 0.86
N GLY A 54 -6.80 -10.64 0.45
CA GLY A 54 -8.11 -11.25 0.68
C GLY A 54 -9.23 -10.43 0.01
N ASN A 55 -10.33 -10.21 0.71
CA ASN A 55 -11.46 -9.40 0.23
C ASN A 55 -11.35 -7.89 0.57
N VAL A 56 -10.12 -7.38 0.76
CA VAL A 56 -9.92 -5.98 1.17
C VAL A 56 -8.98 -5.27 0.21
N LEU A 57 -9.40 -4.10 -0.22
CA LEU A 57 -8.60 -3.12 -0.93
C LEU A 57 -7.99 -2.14 0.08
N TYR A 58 -6.67 -2.02 0.05
CA TYR A 58 -5.92 -1.03 0.79
C TYR A 58 -5.57 0.12 -0.14
N VAL A 59 -5.90 1.36 0.25
CA VAL A 59 -5.62 2.55 -0.56
C VAL A 59 -4.86 3.58 0.28
N ALA A 60 -3.70 4.01 -0.23
CA ALA A 60 -2.89 5.03 0.41
C ALA A 60 -3.59 6.40 0.32
N GLY A 61 -3.89 6.98 1.49
CA GLY A 61 -4.39 8.34 1.62
C GLY A 61 -3.50 9.17 2.54
N ARG A 62 -3.52 10.49 2.35
CA ARG A 62 -2.68 11.44 3.09
C ARG A 62 -2.86 11.37 4.60
N GLN A 63 -4.09 11.13 5.04
CA GLN A 63 -4.45 11.11 6.46
C GLN A 63 -4.41 9.71 7.07
N PHE A 64 -4.67 8.69 6.24
CA PHE A 64 -4.73 7.30 6.64
C PHE A 64 -4.59 6.39 5.42
N VAL A 65 -4.12 5.15 5.61
CA VAL A 65 -4.33 4.08 4.63
C VAL A 65 -5.74 3.49 4.86
N ARG A 66 -6.63 3.70 3.89
CA ARG A 66 -8.03 3.27 3.95
C ARG A 66 -8.15 1.78 3.61
N CYS A 67 -8.97 1.07 4.37
CA CYS A 67 -9.34 -0.32 4.10
C CYS A 67 -10.78 -0.36 3.59
N ILE A 68 -10.96 -0.87 2.37
CA ILE A 68 -12.25 -0.89 1.65
C ILE A 68 -12.64 -2.35 1.43
N ASP A 69 -13.88 -2.69 1.77
CA ASP A 69 -14.46 -3.98 1.41
C ASP A 69 -14.62 -4.08 -0.10
N LEU A 70 -14.03 -5.10 -0.69
CA LEU A 70 -13.91 -5.22 -2.14
C LEU A 70 -15.26 -5.54 -2.81
N GLU A 71 -16.20 -6.16 -2.10
CA GLU A 71 -17.52 -6.49 -2.64
C GLU A 71 -18.42 -5.25 -2.73
N THR A 72 -18.37 -4.40 -1.70
CA THR A 72 -19.32 -3.29 -1.54
C THR A 72 -18.74 -1.91 -1.86
N GLY A 73 -17.42 -1.77 -1.90
CA GLY A 73 -16.74 -0.48 -2.06
C GLY A 73 -16.80 0.41 -0.82
N LYS A 74 -17.30 -0.10 0.31
CA LYS A 74 -17.44 0.66 1.57
C LYS A 74 -16.16 0.59 2.39
N GLN A 75 -15.84 1.69 3.08
CA GLN A 75 -14.78 1.70 4.08
C GLN A 75 -15.16 0.79 5.26
N ILE A 76 -14.25 -0.12 5.60
CA ILE A 76 -14.38 -1.02 6.76
C ILE A 76 -13.38 -0.71 7.87
N GLY A 77 -12.45 0.21 7.63
CA GLY A 77 -11.50 0.68 8.63
C GLY A 77 -10.32 1.40 8.01
N ASN A 78 -9.32 1.67 8.84
CA ASN A 78 -8.03 2.24 8.45
C ASN A 78 -6.92 1.42 9.10
N LEU A 79 -5.73 1.42 8.49
CA LEU A 79 -4.55 0.90 9.19
C LEU A 79 -4.18 1.85 10.34
N PRO A 80 -3.85 1.31 11.54
CA PRO A 80 -3.36 2.12 12.65
C PRO A 80 -2.11 2.90 12.26
N GLU A 81 -2.09 4.20 12.53
CA GLU A 81 -0.92 5.10 12.38
C GLU A 81 -0.34 5.27 10.97
N ALA A 82 -0.77 4.48 9.97
CA ALA A 82 -0.28 4.57 8.61
C ALA A 82 -0.85 5.80 7.90
N LYS A 83 0.01 6.70 7.42
CA LYS A 83 -0.33 7.86 6.58
C LYS A 83 0.56 7.86 5.36
N ALA A 84 0.03 8.15 4.19
CA ALA A 84 0.84 8.22 2.97
C ALA A 84 1.34 9.64 2.70
N GLY A 85 2.63 9.77 2.41
CA GLY A 85 3.28 10.95 1.84
C GLY A 85 3.43 10.82 0.33
N SER A 86 4.58 11.25 -0.20
CA SER A 86 4.83 11.29 -1.64
C SER A 86 5.08 9.88 -2.19
N ASN A 87 4.40 9.57 -3.29
CA ASN A 87 4.38 8.27 -3.98
C ASN A 87 4.54 7.04 -3.06
N PRO A 88 3.57 6.74 -2.19
CA PRO A 88 3.65 5.63 -1.25
C PRO A 88 3.66 4.27 -1.98
N CYS A 89 4.17 3.23 -1.31
CA CYS A 89 4.10 1.85 -1.79
C CYS A 89 3.35 0.99 -0.77
N ILE A 90 2.30 0.30 -1.21
CA ILE A 90 1.59 -0.70 -0.42
C ILE A 90 1.74 -2.05 -1.10
N LEU A 91 2.10 -3.08 -0.34
CA LEU A 91 2.27 -4.42 -0.85
C LEU A 91 1.77 -5.48 0.13
N ILE A 92 1.29 -6.60 -0.42
CA ILE A 92 0.84 -7.77 0.32
C ILE A 92 1.89 -8.87 0.18
N ALA A 93 2.32 -9.42 1.30
CA ALA A 93 3.25 -10.54 1.38
C ALA A 93 2.63 -11.64 2.26
N GLY A 94 2.02 -12.65 1.61
CA GLY A 94 1.23 -13.65 2.33
C GLY A 94 0.02 -13.01 3.03
N ASN A 95 -0.09 -13.18 4.36
CA ASN A 95 -1.12 -12.55 5.18
C ASN A 95 -0.68 -11.22 5.84
N LYS A 96 0.48 -10.71 5.44
CA LYS A 96 1.06 -9.47 5.95
C LYS A 96 0.91 -8.36 4.92
N LEU A 97 0.77 -7.16 5.43
CA LEU A 97 0.69 -5.92 4.68
C LEU A 97 1.91 -5.07 5.03
N ILE A 98 2.56 -4.52 4.02
CA ILE A 98 3.72 -3.66 4.19
C ILE A 98 3.40 -2.32 3.53
N VAL A 99 3.63 -1.24 4.26
CA VAL A 99 3.41 0.13 3.80
C VAL A 99 4.74 0.87 3.86
N SER A 100 5.19 1.39 2.72
CA SER A 100 6.19 2.46 2.64
C SER A 100 5.45 3.78 2.46
N PRO A 101 5.29 4.58 3.53
CA PRO A 101 4.47 5.78 3.47
C PRO A 101 5.09 6.90 2.63
N GLU A 102 6.42 6.96 2.56
CA GLU A 102 7.18 7.83 1.66
C GLU A 102 7.98 6.93 0.71
N GLY A 103 7.64 6.94 -0.58
CA GLY A 103 8.26 6.04 -1.56
C GLY A 103 9.14 6.75 -2.58
N GLN A 104 9.23 8.08 -2.55
CA GLN A 104 10.04 8.85 -3.48
C GLN A 104 11.27 9.45 -2.82
N HIS A 105 11.16 10.04 -1.64
CA HIS A 105 12.17 10.94 -1.09
C HIS A 105 13.03 10.29 -0.01
N GLY A 106 14.34 10.20 -0.28
CA GLY A 106 15.35 10.02 0.76
C GLY A 106 15.23 8.73 1.57
N SER A 107 14.97 8.88 2.87
CA SER A 107 14.95 7.76 3.81
C SER A 107 13.67 6.93 3.65
N GLN A 108 13.84 5.64 3.43
CA GLN A 108 12.74 4.69 3.38
C GLN A 108 12.34 4.27 4.80
N SER A 109 11.05 4.06 5.00
CA SER A 109 10.49 3.54 6.24
C SER A 109 9.39 2.55 5.89
N PHE A 110 9.26 1.49 6.67
CA PHE A 110 8.31 0.42 6.45
C PHE A 110 7.49 0.20 7.72
N LEU A 111 6.18 0.18 7.53
CA LEU A 111 5.20 -0.24 8.53
C LEU A 111 4.70 -1.63 8.14
N PHE A 112 4.69 -2.55 9.09
CA PHE A 112 4.25 -3.93 8.90
C PHE A 112 2.93 -4.14 9.63
N TYR A 113 1.98 -4.82 8.99
CA TYR A 113 0.68 -5.10 9.57
C TYR A 113 0.26 -6.55 9.37
N GLN A 114 -0.54 -7.04 10.30
CA GLN A 114 -1.31 -8.26 10.17
C GLN A 114 -2.80 -7.93 10.28
N ARG A 115 -3.61 -8.54 9.41
CA ARG A 115 -5.05 -8.51 9.55
C ARG A 115 -5.49 -9.41 10.70
N MET A 116 -6.36 -8.88 11.55
CA MET A 116 -7.03 -9.55 12.66
C MET A 116 -8.52 -9.71 12.32
N ASP A 117 -9.28 -10.44 13.15
CA ASP A 117 -10.71 -10.64 12.93
C ASP A 117 -11.50 -9.32 13.04
N ASP A 118 -11.06 -8.40 13.90
CA ASP A 118 -11.69 -7.12 14.22
C ASP A 118 -10.93 -5.88 13.69
N GLY A 119 -9.86 -6.08 12.90
CA GLY A 119 -9.12 -4.96 12.35
C GLY A 119 -7.70 -5.30 11.90
N TRP A 120 -6.75 -4.44 12.24
CA TRP A 120 -5.34 -4.56 11.87
C TRP A 120 -4.44 -4.28 13.06
N MET A 121 -3.40 -5.08 13.18
CA MET A 121 -2.36 -4.91 14.19
C MET A 121 -1.05 -4.53 13.49
N GLN A 122 -0.44 -3.44 13.92
CA GLN A 122 0.92 -3.11 13.51
C GLN A 122 1.91 -4.08 14.17
N LEU A 123 2.86 -4.57 13.38
CA LEU A 123 3.89 -5.49 13.82
C LEU A 123 5.16 -4.70 14.12
N GLY A 124 5.42 -4.49 15.40
CA GLY A 124 6.58 -3.75 15.86
C GLY A 124 6.54 -2.26 15.53
N GLN A 125 7.70 -1.62 15.64
CA GLN A 125 7.89 -0.21 15.32
C GLN A 125 8.13 -0.01 13.82
N PRO A 126 7.87 1.19 13.28
CA PRO A 126 8.33 1.54 11.93
C PRO A 126 9.81 1.21 11.78
N TRP A 127 10.17 0.54 10.69
CA TRP A 127 11.54 0.09 10.45
C TRP A 127 12.11 0.77 9.22
N SER A 128 13.30 1.35 9.38
CA SER A 128 14.09 1.88 8.28
C SER A 128 15.28 0.97 8.00
N PRO A 129 15.56 0.65 6.73
CA PRO A 129 16.71 -0.16 6.39
C PRO A 129 18.00 0.64 6.70
N PRO A 130 19.04 0.01 7.28
CA PRO A 130 20.27 0.70 7.67
C PRO A 130 21.18 1.07 6.49
N ASN A 131 20.75 0.89 5.25
CA ASN A 131 21.54 1.21 4.07
C ASN A 131 21.49 2.70 3.71
N ALA A 132 22.41 3.14 2.84
CA ALA A 132 22.39 4.49 2.30
C ALA A 132 21.04 4.80 1.63
N SER A 133 20.46 5.97 1.94
CA SER A 133 19.20 6.45 1.37
C SER A 133 19.30 6.68 -0.14
N THR A 134 18.15 6.63 -0.83
CA THR A 134 18.04 6.95 -2.26
C THR A 134 16.71 7.63 -2.53
N THR A 135 16.65 8.42 -3.60
CA THR A 135 15.43 9.03 -4.08
C THR A 135 15.01 8.37 -5.40
N ALA A 136 13.72 8.20 -5.64
CA ALA A 136 13.21 7.80 -6.95
C ALA A 136 13.46 8.93 -7.97
N TYR A 137 13.64 8.55 -9.24
CA TYR A 137 13.54 9.54 -10.31
C TYR A 137 12.07 9.65 -10.70
N ASN A 138 11.54 10.88 -10.76
CA ASN A 138 10.14 11.18 -11.11
C ASN A 138 9.10 10.84 -10.02
N THR A 139 7.82 11.12 -10.32
CA THR A 139 6.64 10.91 -9.46
C THR A 139 6.19 9.44 -9.45
N GLN A 140 7.08 8.54 -9.01
CA GLN A 140 6.79 7.10 -8.94
C GLN A 140 7.34 6.50 -7.64
N PRO A 141 6.62 5.54 -7.03
CA PRO A 141 7.10 4.84 -5.85
C PRO A 141 8.31 3.98 -6.18
N LEU A 142 9.30 3.95 -5.29
CA LEU A 142 10.24 2.82 -5.24
C LEU A 142 9.45 1.56 -4.85
N VAL A 143 9.52 0.55 -5.72
CA VAL A 143 8.85 -0.73 -5.49
C VAL A 143 9.80 -1.67 -4.74
N HIS A 144 9.28 -2.32 -3.71
CA HIS A 144 10.04 -3.20 -2.82
C HIS A 144 9.54 -4.65 -2.92
N PRO A 145 10.03 -5.46 -3.89
CA PRO A 145 9.51 -6.80 -4.08
C PRO A 145 9.81 -7.68 -2.86
N VAL A 146 8.87 -8.55 -2.53
CA VAL A 146 9.03 -9.59 -1.50
C VAL A 146 8.97 -10.96 -2.16
N ILE A 147 10.04 -11.73 -2.02
CA ILE A 147 10.17 -13.06 -2.65
C ILE A 147 10.71 -14.05 -1.61
N ASP A 148 10.00 -15.15 -1.38
CA ASP A 148 10.37 -16.19 -0.40
C ASP A 148 10.76 -15.60 0.98
N GLY A 149 9.90 -14.72 1.51
CA GLY A 149 10.12 -14.06 2.80
C GLY A 149 11.26 -13.04 2.82
N ARG A 150 11.82 -12.64 1.66
CA ARG A 150 12.89 -11.63 1.58
C ARG A 150 12.40 -10.35 0.93
N LEU A 151 12.60 -9.23 1.61
CA LEU A 151 12.33 -7.88 1.11
C LEU A 151 13.57 -7.33 0.41
N PHE A 152 13.40 -6.91 -0.84
CA PHE A 152 14.48 -6.28 -1.61
C PHE A 152 14.30 -4.77 -1.64
N VAL A 153 15.36 -4.06 -1.28
CA VAL A 153 15.34 -2.62 -1.08
C VAL A 153 16.45 -1.97 -1.87
N ARG A 154 16.11 -0.98 -2.71
CA ARG A 154 17.11 -0.15 -3.38
C ARG A 154 17.62 0.91 -2.40
N GLY A 155 18.91 0.92 -2.14
CA GLY A 155 19.63 2.01 -1.48
C GLY A 155 20.40 2.88 -2.46
N GLY A 156 21.07 3.92 -1.96
CA GLY A 156 21.85 4.86 -2.78
C GLY A 156 23.08 4.25 -3.44
N ASN A 157 23.55 3.11 -2.94
CA ASN A 157 24.78 2.45 -3.35
C ASN A 157 24.59 0.95 -3.69
N GLY A 158 23.36 0.45 -3.81
CA GLY A 158 23.11 -0.96 -4.12
C GLY A 158 21.68 -1.42 -3.90
N ILE A 159 21.47 -2.73 -4.06
CA ILE A 159 20.22 -3.42 -3.73
C ILE A 159 20.49 -4.34 -2.55
N TYR A 160 19.69 -4.18 -1.50
CA TYR A 160 19.81 -4.87 -0.23
C TYR A 160 18.68 -5.89 -0.08
N CYS A 161 18.97 -7.00 0.56
CA CYS A 161 18.03 -8.09 0.79
C CYS A 161 17.89 -8.34 2.29
N TYR A 162 16.67 -8.20 2.80
CA TYR A 162 16.34 -8.41 4.21
C TYR A 162 15.46 -9.65 4.35
N ASP A 163 15.88 -10.59 5.19
CA ASP A 163 15.09 -11.80 5.47
C ASP A 163 14.05 -11.49 6.55
N LEU A 164 12.79 -11.40 6.16
CA LEU A 164 11.65 -11.09 7.05
C LEU A 164 11.25 -12.26 7.95
N ARG A 165 11.89 -13.44 7.79
CA ARG A 165 11.62 -14.64 8.60
C ARG A 165 12.52 -14.72 9.82
N LYS A 166 13.54 -13.86 9.92
CA LYS A 166 14.46 -13.86 11.06
C LYS A 166 13.77 -13.22 12.26
N ASP A 167 13.63 -13.98 13.34
CA ASP A 167 13.22 -13.44 14.63
C ASP A 167 14.35 -12.56 15.19
N THR A 168 14.03 -11.34 15.60
CA THR A 168 14.98 -10.40 16.23
C THR A 168 15.39 -10.77 17.66
N LYS A 169 15.14 -12.02 18.08
CA LYS A 169 15.58 -12.54 19.40
C LYS A 169 17.05 -12.95 19.44
N GLU A 170 17.80 -12.83 18.34
CA GLU A 170 19.25 -13.05 18.33
C GLU A 170 19.99 -11.77 17.97
N SER A 171 20.10 -10.89 18.96
CA SER A 171 21.21 -9.95 19.06
C SER A 171 21.53 -9.82 20.55
N ASN A 172 22.37 -10.75 21.02
CA ASN A 172 23.14 -10.61 22.27
C ASN A 172 24.20 -9.53 22.10
#